data_AF-A0A2S8UW61-F1
#
_entry.id   AF-A0A2S8UW61-F1
#
_cell.length_a   1.000
_cell.length_b   1.000
_cell.length_c   1.000
_cell.angle_alpha   90.00
_cell.angle_beta   90.00
_cell.angle_gamma   90.00
#
_symmetry.space_group_name_H-M   'P 1'
#
loop_
_entity.id
_entity.type
_entity.pdbx_description
1 polymer ?
#
loop_
_entity_poly.entity_id
_entity_poly.type
_entity_poly.pdbx_seq_one_letter_code
_entity_poly.pdbx_strand_id
1 'polypeptide(L)'
;MVLNLRTGDATPGLLDNESDEVAPTLGATLELTERGVQLRVPFFPDVRPGSHFAGITEWGDFSDDTSTRNFLLQTQDGPAHLFQNRVFRHTSHSARPSTTLFEPRDTVFPAEAVDMPDTLAVTRLRSDVDGLLAFTRWKSWETKGTHHENGVLVRALDIHVEGTQRVSWSQGDATMTLRTQWDTEVRDRPDGRGGIDIIDRVVLMSEFVDSRPVADHIREQRAFLDLVSIAVFGRSLYFRHHEISDPSYGSTVPAVARDGEDTFTYEPFHHLITMDTRNEATQPHPDAQRLRDDIYLPLGAFPQHVLDGWGAASDRWQQFLRPLRALLRRVPTAPDDFVVTGSIAFERASDLLGRQPGEEATYQTTKDGKTRPTVATDIYRCLHQLGVDWSDLGTDTVGVARTIAWHYNGVKHPRGETAESEHLLLTAFIVRAAVRLFTLWIADPTGGLLGSARAQHRVQHVAEYFHLYGFTLTDNGRFVAL
;
A
#
# COMPACT_ATOMS: atom_id res chain seq x y z
N MET A 1 22.50 17.03 -9.44
CA MET A 1 22.57 15.67 -8.86
C MET A 1 21.44 15.61 -7.84
N VAL A 2 20.70 14.51 -7.74
CA VAL A 2 19.59 14.41 -6.77
C VAL A 2 20.07 13.52 -5.64
N LEU A 3 20.01 14.02 -4.41
CA LEU A 3 20.34 13.24 -3.21
C LEU A 3 19.42 12.00 -3.15
N ASN A 4 20.01 10.81 -3.22
CA ASN A 4 19.30 9.54 -3.16
C ASN A 4 19.89 8.71 -2.02
N LEU A 5 19.18 8.69 -0.88
CA LEU A 5 19.59 7.97 0.32
C LEU A 5 19.02 6.56 0.32
N ARG A 6 19.85 5.58 0.67
CA ARG A 6 19.46 4.21 1.02
C ARG A 6 19.53 4.02 2.53
N THR A 7 18.82 3.02 3.03
CA THR A 7 18.87 2.70 4.46
C THR A 7 20.31 2.40 4.90
N GLY A 8 20.78 3.12 5.91
CA GLY A 8 22.17 3.10 6.39
C GLY A 8 23.05 4.21 5.83
N ASP A 9 22.59 4.95 4.83
CA ASP A 9 23.33 6.10 4.30
C ASP A 9 23.21 7.29 5.26
N ALA A 10 24.32 8.05 5.35
CA ALA A 10 24.39 9.28 6.11
C ALA A 10 25.10 10.37 5.30
N THR A 11 24.47 11.54 5.22
CA THR A 11 24.99 12.69 4.46
C THR A 11 25.11 13.91 5.38
N PRO A 12 26.32 14.48 5.55
CA PRO A 12 26.50 15.72 6.28
C PRO A 12 26.03 16.93 5.45
N GLY A 13 25.59 17.98 6.13
CA GLY A 13 25.17 19.21 5.49
C GLY A 13 25.14 20.41 6.42
N LEU A 14 24.79 21.55 5.83
CA LEU A 14 24.55 22.81 6.50
C LEU A 14 23.04 23.00 6.68
N LEU A 15 22.61 23.17 7.92
CA LEU A 15 21.21 23.26 8.33
C LEU A 15 20.84 24.72 8.53
N ASP A 16 19.83 25.16 7.78
CA ASP A 16 19.19 26.45 7.93
C ASP A 16 17.79 26.27 8.53
N ASN A 17 17.46 27.13 9.49
CA ASN A 17 16.11 27.23 10.03
C ASN A 17 15.42 28.42 9.37
N GLU A 18 14.62 28.17 8.33
CA GLU A 18 13.92 29.24 7.60
C GLU A 18 12.93 30.02 8.48
N SER A 19 12.48 29.43 9.60
CA SER A 19 11.58 30.09 10.56
C SER A 19 12.26 31.19 11.39
N ASP A 20 13.59 31.37 11.30
CA ASP A 20 14.35 32.33 12.09
C ASP A 20 15.50 32.91 11.25
N GLU A 21 15.26 34.07 10.62
CA GLU A 21 16.25 34.79 9.78
C GLU A 21 17.55 35.14 10.53
N VAL A 22 17.55 35.07 11.87
CA VAL A 22 18.71 35.39 12.72
C VAL A 22 19.43 34.12 13.18
N ALA A 23 18.85 32.93 12.98
CA ALA A 23 19.48 31.68 13.36
C ALA A 23 20.69 31.38 12.45
N PRO A 24 21.87 31.11 13.02
CA PRO A 24 23.05 30.78 12.23
C PRO A 24 22.90 29.39 11.61
N THR A 25 23.49 29.21 10.43
CA THR A 25 23.62 27.91 9.77
C THR A 25 24.44 26.93 10.63
N LEU A 26 23.93 25.71 10.81
CA LEU A 26 24.50 24.70 11.70
C LEU A 26 25.02 23.48 10.94
N GLY A 27 26.09 22.86 11.40
CA GLY A 27 26.47 21.55 10.88
C GLY A 27 25.46 20.49 11.34
N ALA A 28 24.96 19.68 10.43
CA ALA A 28 24.06 18.57 10.75
C ALA A 28 24.35 17.33 9.89
N THR A 29 23.78 16.20 10.25
CA THR A 29 23.86 14.95 9.49
C THR A 29 22.48 14.37 9.29
N LEU A 30 22.12 14.12 8.03
CA LEU A 30 20.91 13.39 7.66
C LEU A 30 21.24 11.91 7.56
N GLU A 31 20.44 11.06 8.17
CA GLU A 31 20.61 9.62 8.14
C GLU A 31 19.27 8.96 7.75
N LEU A 32 19.29 8.05 6.78
CA LEU A 32 18.12 7.22 6.50
C LEU A 32 18.23 5.91 7.29
N THR A 33 17.43 5.78 8.35
CA THR A 33 17.42 4.60 9.22
C THR A 33 16.25 3.67 8.88
N GLU A 34 16.16 2.51 9.54
CA GLU A 34 14.94 1.68 9.50
C GLU A 34 13.70 2.41 10.05
N ARG A 35 13.91 3.46 10.86
CA ARG A 35 12.86 4.36 11.35
C ARG A 35 12.60 5.52 10.39
N GLY A 36 13.17 5.53 9.20
CA GLY A 36 13.08 6.65 8.27
C GLY A 36 14.15 7.70 8.51
N VAL A 37 13.92 8.90 7.97
CA VAL A 37 14.88 9.99 7.98
C VAL A 37 15.07 10.52 9.40
N GLN A 38 16.32 10.69 9.81
CA GLN A 38 16.70 11.31 11.08
C GLN A 38 17.71 12.42 10.81
N LEU A 39 17.48 13.58 11.42
CA LEU A 39 18.41 14.71 11.38
C LEU A 39 19.12 14.81 12.72
N ARG A 40 20.45 14.67 12.69
CA ARG A 40 21.32 14.80 13.86
C ARG A 40 21.97 16.17 13.88
N VAL A 41 21.71 16.94 14.92
CA VAL A 41 22.27 18.28 15.11
C VAL A 41 23.13 18.29 16.38
N PRO A 42 24.48 18.28 16.26
CA PRO A 42 25.36 18.47 17.39
C PRO A 42 25.33 19.93 17.86
N PHE A 43 25.43 20.14 19.17
CA PHE A 43 25.49 21.47 19.77
C PHE A 43 26.32 21.48 21.06
N PHE A 44 26.72 22.66 21.53
CA PHE A 44 27.29 22.82 22.86
C PHE A 44 26.26 23.52 23.75
N PRO A 45 25.94 23.02 24.96
CA PRO A 45 24.89 23.59 25.81
C PRO A 45 25.39 24.74 26.69
N ASP A 46 26.70 24.81 26.93
CA ASP A 46 27.30 25.80 27.83
C ASP A 46 27.62 27.10 27.09
N VAL A 47 26.57 27.83 26.72
CA VAL A 47 26.69 28.99 25.85
C VAL A 47 26.02 30.21 26.40
N ARG A 48 26.75 31.31 26.35
CA ARG A 48 26.28 32.64 26.74
C ARG A 48 25.06 33.03 25.90
N PRO A 49 24.13 33.85 26.44
CA PRO A 49 23.05 34.43 25.65
C PRO A 49 23.58 35.06 24.34
N GLY A 50 22.95 34.75 23.21
CA GLY A 50 23.40 35.20 21.88
C GLY A 50 24.44 34.31 21.19
N SER A 51 24.70 33.10 21.69
CA SER A 51 25.58 32.16 21.00
C SER A 51 24.96 31.52 19.76
N HIS A 52 25.81 30.95 18.90
CA HIS A 52 25.38 30.20 17.73
C HIS A 52 24.51 28.95 18.03
N PHE A 53 24.53 28.42 19.25
CA PHE A 53 23.79 27.21 19.62
C PHE A 53 22.60 27.48 20.57
N ALA A 54 22.36 28.74 20.94
CA ALA A 54 21.29 29.11 21.86
C ALA A 54 19.92 28.62 21.37
N GLY A 55 19.65 28.78 20.07
CA GLY A 55 18.42 28.29 19.44
C GLY A 55 18.24 26.77 19.60
N ILE A 56 19.29 25.95 19.49
CA ILE A 56 19.16 24.48 19.57
C ILE A 56 18.78 24.01 20.98
N THR A 57 19.27 24.70 22.01
CA THR A 57 18.91 24.37 23.39
C THR A 57 17.42 24.66 23.59
N GLU A 58 16.94 25.80 23.09
CA GLU A 58 15.50 26.09 23.06
C GLU A 58 14.72 25.05 22.25
N TRP A 59 15.22 24.63 21.08
CA TRP A 59 14.55 23.61 20.24
C TRP A 59 14.42 22.26 20.98
N GLY A 60 15.41 21.91 21.80
CA GLY A 60 15.45 20.67 22.58
C GLY A 60 14.54 20.66 23.81
N ASP A 61 14.26 21.84 24.38
CA ASP A 61 13.46 22.00 25.60
C ASP A 61 11.93 21.90 25.33
N PHE A 62 11.49 22.04 24.07
CA PHE A 62 10.09 21.82 23.66
C PHE A 62 9.75 20.32 23.48
N SER A 63 10.06 19.48 24.47
CA SER A 63 9.70 18.06 24.43
C SER A 63 8.18 17.81 24.38
N ASP A 64 7.37 18.81 24.71
CA ASP A 64 5.92 18.73 24.85
C ASP A 64 5.11 19.61 23.90
N ASP A 65 5.71 20.45 23.05
CA ASP A 65 4.93 21.39 22.25
C ASP A 65 4.94 21.14 20.74
N THR A 66 3.75 21.30 20.19
CA THR A 66 3.24 21.23 18.82
C THR A 66 3.98 22.08 17.77
N SER A 67 5.19 22.59 18.06
CA SER A 67 5.98 23.39 17.11
C SER A 67 6.63 22.48 16.06
N THR A 68 5.88 22.12 15.03
CA THR A 68 6.38 21.45 13.83
C THR A 68 7.21 22.44 13.02
N ARG A 69 8.53 22.46 13.22
CA ARG A 69 9.44 23.35 12.49
C ARG A 69 9.84 22.72 11.17
N ASN A 70 10.16 23.56 10.19
CA ASN A 70 10.73 23.14 8.92
C ASN A 70 12.21 23.49 8.89
N PHE A 71 13.01 22.63 8.28
CA PHE A 71 14.44 22.85 8.13
C PHE A 71 14.88 22.59 6.69
N LEU A 72 15.85 23.39 6.23
CA LEU A 72 16.53 23.20 4.97
C LEU A 72 17.94 22.68 5.26
N LEU A 73 18.27 21.50 4.74
CA LEU A 73 19.62 20.95 4.82
C LEU A 73 20.29 21.02 3.45
N GLN A 74 21.34 21.83 3.33
CA GLN A 74 22.19 21.91 2.15
C GLN A 74 23.28 20.83 2.21
N THR A 75 23.24 19.87 1.28
CA THR A 75 24.26 18.82 1.16
C THR A 75 25.06 18.97 -0.12
N GLN A 76 26.15 18.21 -0.27
CA GLN A 76 26.94 18.19 -1.51
C GLN A 76 26.15 17.64 -2.71
N ASP A 77 25.17 16.77 -2.45
CA ASP A 77 24.38 16.09 -3.49
C ASP A 77 23.05 16.79 -3.79
N GLY A 78 22.79 17.92 -3.13
CA GLY A 78 21.57 18.72 -3.27
C GLY A 78 20.90 19.06 -1.94
N PRO A 79 19.84 19.88 -1.96
CA PRO A 79 19.08 20.25 -0.78
C PRO A 79 18.16 19.11 -0.30
N ALA A 80 17.86 19.10 0.99
CA ALA A 80 16.81 18.29 1.60
C ALA A 80 15.89 19.20 2.44
N HIS A 81 14.61 19.20 2.07
CA HIS A 81 13.56 19.99 2.70
C HIS A 81 12.85 19.11 3.73
N LEU A 82 13.01 19.43 5.02
CA LEU A 82 12.55 18.62 6.15
C LEU A 82 11.33 19.29 6.76
N PHE A 83 10.15 18.67 6.62
CA PHE A 83 8.89 19.23 7.10
C PHE A 83 8.44 18.61 8.41
N GLN A 84 7.84 19.44 9.26
CA GLN A 84 7.22 19.05 10.52
C GLN A 84 8.14 18.21 11.43
N ASN A 85 9.32 18.74 11.71
CA ASN A 85 10.34 18.07 12.50
C ASN A 85 9.94 17.93 13.97
N ARG A 86 9.94 16.69 14.47
CA ARG A 86 9.74 16.39 15.89
C ARG A 86 11.08 16.11 16.57
N VAL A 87 11.29 16.62 17.78
CA VAL A 87 12.41 16.18 18.63
C VAL A 87 12.18 14.72 19.04
N PHE A 88 13.01 13.82 18.53
CA PHE A 88 13.00 12.41 18.87
C PHE A 88 13.85 12.12 20.11
N ARG A 89 15.00 12.78 20.22
CA ARG A 89 15.91 12.64 21.37
C ARG A 89 16.70 13.92 21.55
N HIS A 90 16.80 14.38 22.79
CA HIS A 90 17.70 15.46 23.17
C HIS A 90 18.69 14.93 24.21
N THR A 91 19.97 15.17 24.03
CA THR A 91 21.02 14.74 24.95
C THR A 91 21.94 15.92 25.23
N SER A 92 21.85 16.46 26.44
CA SER A 92 22.64 17.60 26.91
C SER A 92 23.74 17.15 27.88
N HIS A 93 24.96 17.63 27.67
CA HIS A 93 26.15 17.37 28.47
C HIS A 93 26.85 18.68 28.83
N SER A 94 27.11 18.92 30.11
CA SER A 94 27.69 20.18 30.59
C SER A 94 29.09 20.52 30.04
N ALA A 95 29.89 19.55 29.63
CA ALA A 95 31.29 19.76 29.20
C ALA A 95 31.67 19.03 27.90
N ARG A 96 30.69 18.56 27.13
CA ARG A 96 30.90 17.79 25.89
C ARG A 96 29.88 18.19 24.81
N PRO A 97 30.17 17.89 23.53
CA PRO A 97 29.16 18.02 22.48
C PRO A 97 27.90 17.27 22.88
N SER A 98 26.80 18.00 22.84
CA SER A 98 25.44 17.56 23.02
C SER A 98 24.81 17.30 21.66
N THR A 99 23.65 16.65 21.61
CA THR A 99 23.03 16.28 20.35
C THR A 99 21.52 16.30 20.46
N THR A 100 20.87 16.90 19.46
CA THR A 100 19.44 16.78 19.23
C THR A 100 19.21 15.94 17.98
N LEU A 101 18.35 14.94 18.10
CA LEU A 101 17.85 14.13 16.99
C LEU A 101 16.44 14.57 16.67
N PHE A 102 16.21 14.95 15.42
CA PHE A 102 14.90 15.25 14.87
C PHE A 102 14.43 14.13 13.95
N GLU A 103 13.13 13.87 13.96
CA GLU A 103 12.43 13.01 13.00
C GLU A 103 11.47 13.88 12.18
N PRO A 104 11.80 14.25 10.93
CA PRO A 104 10.86 14.89 10.02
C PRO A 104 9.66 13.99 9.74
N ARG A 105 8.49 14.60 9.53
CA ARG A 105 7.32 13.88 9.01
C ARG A 105 7.51 13.54 7.54
N ASP A 106 7.92 14.53 6.77
CA ASP A 106 8.09 14.45 5.32
C ASP A 106 9.44 15.07 4.95
N THR A 107 10.14 14.43 4.02
CA THR A 107 11.43 14.89 3.50
C THR A 107 11.38 14.90 1.98
N VAL A 108 11.60 16.07 1.39
CA VAL A 108 11.62 16.27 -0.06
C VAL A 108 13.05 16.54 -0.51
N PHE A 109 13.47 15.96 -1.63
CA PHE A 109 14.78 16.18 -2.25
C PHE A 109 14.59 16.91 -3.60
N PRO A 110 14.45 18.25 -3.58
CA PRO A 110 14.32 19.00 -4.81
C PRO A 110 15.66 19.11 -5.55
N ALA A 111 15.62 19.48 -6.82
CA ALA A 111 16.83 19.67 -7.62
C ALA A 111 17.64 20.90 -7.18
N GLU A 112 16.93 21.93 -6.71
CA GLU A 112 17.47 23.21 -6.23
C GLU A 112 16.72 23.64 -4.98
N ALA A 113 17.36 24.46 -4.16
CA ALA A 113 16.74 24.99 -2.94
C ALA A 113 15.67 26.00 -3.35
N VAL A 114 14.49 25.86 -2.77
CA VAL A 114 13.34 26.75 -3.00
C VAL A 114 12.76 27.17 -1.66
N ASP A 115 12.09 28.31 -1.61
CA ASP A 115 11.43 28.79 -0.40
C ASP A 115 10.48 27.71 0.14
N MET A 116 10.65 27.32 1.41
CA MET A 116 9.83 26.26 1.99
C MET A 116 8.51 26.83 2.52
N PRO A 117 7.35 26.31 2.09
CA PRO A 117 6.09 26.69 2.72
C PRO A 117 6.04 26.14 4.16
N ASP A 118 5.18 26.75 4.99
CA ASP A 118 4.95 26.28 6.38
C ASP A 118 4.47 24.81 6.43
N THR A 119 3.72 24.38 5.42
CA THR A 119 3.21 23.02 5.28
C THR A 119 3.48 22.46 3.90
N LEU A 120 3.88 21.19 3.84
CA LEU A 120 4.01 20.46 2.58
C LEU A 120 2.62 20.17 1.99
N ALA A 121 2.26 20.91 0.96
CA ALA A 121 1.07 20.66 0.13
C ALA A 121 1.48 20.59 -1.33
N VAL A 122 0.90 19.64 -2.08
CA VAL A 122 1.28 19.34 -3.47
C VAL A 122 0.04 19.09 -4.31
N THR A 123 0.08 19.39 -5.61
CA THR A 123 -1.02 19.05 -6.53
C THR A 123 -0.96 17.59 -6.96
N ARG A 124 0.25 17.00 -7.06
CA ARG A 124 0.44 15.63 -7.55
C ARG A 124 1.37 14.82 -6.66
N LEU A 125 0.95 13.59 -6.36
CA LEU A 125 1.77 12.55 -5.76
C LEU A 125 1.78 11.34 -6.68
N ARG A 126 2.97 10.85 -6.98
CA ARG A 126 3.24 9.61 -7.71
C ARG A 126 3.88 8.60 -6.76
N SER A 127 3.46 7.34 -6.86
CA SER A 127 3.94 6.27 -6.01
C SER A 127 4.25 5.02 -6.78
N ASP A 128 5.36 4.39 -6.44
CA ASP A 128 5.66 3.01 -6.83
C ASP A 128 5.10 2.07 -5.77
N VAL A 129 4.42 1.02 -6.22
CA VAL A 129 3.69 0.08 -5.37
C VAL A 129 3.85 -1.32 -5.94
N ASP A 130 4.08 -2.29 -5.06
CA ASP A 130 4.18 -3.68 -5.48
C ASP A 130 2.94 -4.14 -6.26
N GLY A 131 3.15 -5.09 -7.17
CA GLY A 131 2.07 -5.82 -7.81
C GLY A 131 1.30 -5.05 -8.89
N LEU A 132 1.49 -3.73 -9.04
CA LEU A 132 0.79 -2.95 -10.09
C LEU A 132 1.11 -3.45 -11.50
N LEU A 133 2.36 -3.83 -11.78
CA LEU A 133 2.73 -4.43 -13.07
C LEU A 133 2.00 -5.77 -13.29
N ALA A 134 1.90 -6.60 -12.25
CA ALA A 134 1.21 -7.89 -12.33
C ALA A 134 -0.31 -7.71 -12.53
N PHE A 135 -0.90 -6.75 -11.82
CA PHE A 135 -2.31 -6.40 -11.89
C PHE A 135 -2.72 -5.87 -13.26
N THR A 136 -1.94 -4.92 -13.80
CA THR A 136 -2.22 -4.29 -15.09
C THR A 136 -1.86 -5.17 -16.29
N ARG A 137 -0.83 -6.01 -16.15
CA ARG A 137 -0.20 -6.79 -17.24
C ARG A 137 0.34 -5.92 -18.37
N TRP A 138 0.58 -4.65 -18.06
CA TRP A 138 1.10 -3.67 -18.99
C TRP A 138 2.59 -3.84 -19.23
N LYS A 139 3.07 -3.27 -20.33
CA LYS A 139 4.48 -3.20 -20.68
C LYS A 139 4.80 -1.86 -21.34
N SER A 140 5.96 -1.30 -21.01
CA SER A 140 6.49 -0.09 -21.64
C SER A 140 7.38 -0.37 -22.84
N TRP A 141 7.58 -1.61 -23.26
CA TRP A 141 8.58 -1.92 -24.29
C TRP A 141 8.16 -3.04 -25.24
N GLU A 142 8.71 -2.98 -26.44
CA GLU A 142 8.60 -3.97 -27.50
C GLU A 142 10.00 -4.27 -28.07
N THR A 143 10.24 -5.51 -28.47
CA THR A 143 11.51 -5.93 -29.07
C THR A 143 11.32 -6.46 -30.48
N LYS A 144 12.26 -6.12 -31.35
CA LYS A 144 12.35 -6.66 -32.70
C LYS A 144 13.75 -7.23 -32.93
N GLY A 145 13.83 -8.54 -33.04
CA GLY A 145 15.07 -9.26 -33.32
C GLY A 145 15.33 -9.34 -34.84
N THR A 146 16.55 -9.05 -35.25
CA THR A 146 17.07 -9.45 -36.56
C THR A 146 17.91 -10.71 -36.37
N HIS A 147 17.56 -11.80 -37.05
CA HIS A 147 18.19 -13.11 -36.90
C HIS A 147 19.23 -13.38 -38.00
N HIS A 148 20.21 -14.23 -37.71
CA HIS A 148 21.10 -14.82 -38.72
C HIS A 148 20.30 -15.74 -39.67
N GLU A 149 20.90 -16.08 -40.81
CA GLU A 149 20.27 -16.87 -41.89
C GLU A 149 19.71 -18.24 -41.45
N ASN A 150 20.23 -18.79 -40.35
CA ASN A 150 19.76 -20.03 -39.74
C ASN A 150 18.59 -19.86 -38.76
N GLY A 151 18.10 -18.64 -38.53
CA GLY A 151 16.95 -18.31 -37.66
C GLY A 151 17.20 -18.44 -36.16
N VAL A 152 18.27 -19.11 -35.72
CA VAL A 152 18.50 -19.45 -34.31
C VAL A 152 19.29 -18.37 -33.56
N LEU A 153 20.24 -17.71 -34.22
CA LEU A 153 21.08 -16.69 -33.57
C LEU A 153 20.53 -15.28 -33.85
N VAL A 154 20.29 -14.51 -32.79
CA VAL A 154 19.93 -13.08 -32.89
C VAL A 154 21.19 -12.28 -33.25
N ARG A 155 21.16 -11.56 -34.37
CA ARG A 155 22.23 -10.70 -34.87
C ARG A 155 22.12 -9.27 -34.32
N ALA A 156 20.90 -8.76 -34.21
CA ALA A 156 20.60 -7.43 -33.68
C ALA A 156 19.27 -7.45 -32.94
N LEU A 157 19.13 -6.57 -31.96
CA LEU A 157 17.90 -6.40 -31.18
C LEU A 157 17.57 -4.91 -31.14
N ASP A 158 16.47 -4.53 -31.77
CA ASP A 158 15.89 -3.21 -31.61
C ASP A 158 14.91 -3.25 -30.45
N ILE A 159 15.06 -2.33 -29.49
CA ILE A 159 14.14 -2.20 -28.36
C ILE A 159 13.47 -0.84 -28.44
N HIS A 160 12.15 -0.83 -28.62
CA HIS A 160 11.32 0.37 -28.57
C HIS A 160 10.69 0.48 -27.19
N VAL A 161 10.88 1.60 -26.51
CA VAL A 161 10.35 1.81 -25.15
C VAL A 161 9.47 3.05 -25.14
N GLU A 162 8.21 2.91 -24.73
CA GLU A 162 7.22 3.97 -24.69
C GLU A 162 6.18 3.74 -23.56
N GLY A 163 6.02 4.73 -22.67
CA GLY A 163 5.05 4.70 -21.58
C GLY A 163 3.64 5.12 -22.01
N THR A 164 3.01 4.37 -22.93
CA THR A 164 1.73 4.78 -23.54
C THR A 164 0.50 4.35 -22.76
N GLN A 165 0.61 3.29 -21.96
CA GLN A 165 -0.54 2.68 -21.31
C GLN A 165 -0.91 3.46 -20.04
N ARG A 166 -2.17 3.92 -20.00
CA ARG A 166 -2.74 4.66 -18.87
C ARG A 166 -4.21 4.37 -18.67
N VAL A 167 -4.66 4.46 -17.42
CA VAL A 167 -6.08 4.53 -17.06
C VAL A 167 -6.22 5.56 -15.95
N SER A 168 -7.26 6.37 -16.03
CA SER A 168 -7.55 7.42 -15.06
C SER A 168 -9.00 7.33 -14.62
N TRP A 169 -9.26 7.59 -13.35
CA TRP A 169 -10.60 7.56 -12.76
C TRP A 169 -10.73 8.62 -11.68
N SER A 170 -11.96 8.96 -11.32
CA SER A 170 -12.22 9.92 -10.24
C SER A 170 -12.34 9.18 -8.91
N GLN A 171 -11.72 9.69 -7.84
CA GLN A 171 -11.87 9.13 -6.50
C GLN A 171 -11.92 10.25 -5.46
N GLY A 172 -13.11 10.53 -4.95
CA GLY A 172 -13.35 11.73 -4.16
C GLY A 172 -13.05 12.98 -4.99
N ASP A 173 -12.22 13.87 -4.44
CA ASP A 173 -11.77 15.09 -5.12
C ASP A 173 -10.49 14.86 -5.96
N ALA A 174 -9.91 13.66 -5.93
CA ALA A 174 -8.68 13.34 -6.65
C ALA A 174 -8.98 12.69 -8.01
N THR A 175 -8.18 13.04 -9.01
CA THR A 175 -8.00 12.22 -10.20
C THR A 175 -6.91 11.20 -9.93
N MET A 176 -7.26 9.92 -10.02
CA MET A 176 -6.34 8.81 -9.86
C MET A 176 -5.88 8.33 -11.23
N THR A 177 -4.62 7.92 -11.36
CA THR A 177 -4.08 7.40 -12.63
C THR A 177 -3.11 6.26 -12.38
N LEU A 178 -3.26 5.17 -13.13
CA LEU A 178 -2.17 4.21 -13.33
C LEU A 178 -1.52 4.50 -14.68
N ARG A 179 -0.20 4.49 -14.72
CA ARG A 179 0.55 4.70 -15.96
C ARG A 179 1.81 3.83 -15.98
N THR A 180 2.18 3.36 -17.17
CA THR A 180 3.48 2.74 -17.37
C THR A 180 4.61 3.78 -17.34
N GLN A 181 5.72 3.41 -16.71
CA GLN A 181 6.94 4.20 -16.68
C GLN A 181 8.12 3.26 -16.80
N TRP A 182 9.17 3.72 -17.45
CA TRP A 182 10.38 2.95 -17.62
C TRP A 182 11.59 3.74 -17.16
N ASP A 183 12.66 3.00 -16.90
CA ASP A 183 13.98 3.53 -16.58
C ASP A 183 15.06 2.64 -17.21
N THR A 184 16.29 3.13 -17.25
CA THR A 184 17.44 2.34 -17.69
C THR A 184 18.51 2.34 -16.60
N GLU A 185 18.92 1.15 -16.19
CA GLU A 185 20.12 0.97 -15.37
C GLU A 185 21.27 0.48 -16.24
N VAL A 186 22.41 1.18 -16.19
CA VAL A 186 23.66 0.68 -16.76
C VAL A 186 24.34 -0.15 -15.69
N ARG A 187 24.45 -1.47 -15.92
CA ARG A 187 25.22 -2.34 -15.04
C ARG A 187 26.59 -2.59 -15.63
N ASP A 188 27.60 -2.06 -14.95
CA ASP A 188 28.97 -2.51 -15.14
C ASP A 188 29.12 -3.88 -14.46
N ARG A 189 29.14 -4.94 -15.27
CA ARG A 189 29.41 -6.28 -14.73
C ARG A 189 30.92 -6.43 -14.49
N PRO A 190 31.33 -7.09 -13.38
CA PRO A 190 32.74 -7.29 -13.03
C PRO A 190 33.57 -8.00 -14.11
N ASP A 191 32.93 -8.69 -15.05
CA ASP A 191 33.56 -9.42 -16.14
C ASP A 191 33.77 -8.58 -17.41
N GLY A 192 33.56 -7.27 -17.34
CA GLY A 192 33.74 -6.34 -18.46
C GLY A 192 32.62 -6.40 -19.51
N ARG A 193 31.54 -7.16 -19.26
CA ARG A 193 30.35 -7.18 -20.12
C ARG A 193 29.36 -6.11 -19.65
N GLY A 194 29.35 -4.97 -20.34
CA GLY A 194 28.32 -3.96 -20.15
C GLY A 194 26.94 -4.44 -20.59
N GLY A 195 25.89 -3.94 -19.95
CA GLY A 195 24.50 -4.17 -20.35
C GLY A 195 23.61 -3.01 -19.92
N ILE A 196 22.53 -2.80 -20.67
CA ILE A 196 21.46 -1.86 -20.33
C ILE A 196 20.28 -2.71 -19.87
N ASP A 197 19.90 -2.56 -18.60
CA ASP A 197 18.69 -3.15 -18.07
C ASP A 197 17.55 -2.12 -18.23
N ILE A 198 16.48 -2.51 -18.92
CA ILE A 198 15.26 -1.69 -19.03
C ILE A 198 14.34 -2.12 -17.89
N ILE A 199 14.07 -1.19 -16.99
CA ILE A 199 13.21 -1.40 -15.84
C ILE A 199 11.84 -0.86 -16.16
N ASP A 200 10.85 -1.75 -16.14
CA ASP A 200 9.46 -1.40 -16.41
C ASP A 200 8.67 -1.39 -15.10
N ARG A 201 7.89 -0.32 -14.88
CA ARG A 201 7.10 -0.12 -13.68
C ARG A 201 5.74 0.48 -14.03
N VAL A 202 4.78 0.24 -13.15
CA VAL A 202 3.49 0.93 -13.19
C VAL A 202 3.39 1.76 -11.94
N VAL A 203 3.16 3.05 -12.12
CA VAL A 203 3.05 4.01 -11.02
C VAL A 203 1.60 4.35 -10.76
N LEU A 204 1.26 4.54 -9.49
CA LEU A 204 -0.03 5.06 -9.05
C LEU A 204 0.12 6.56 -8.78
N MET A 205 -0.70 7.36 -9.44
CA MET A 205 -0.72 8.80 -9.31
C MET A 205 -2.05 9.27 -8.74
N SER A 206 -1.99 10.31 -7.94
CA SER A 206 -3.15 11.06 -7.42
C SER A 206 -2.90 12.54 -7.67
N GLU A 207 -3.90 13.21 -8.23
CA GLU A 207 -3.86 14.63 -8.61
C GLU A 207 -5.09 15.35 -8.07
N PHE A 208 -4.88 16.47 -7.39
CA PHE A 208 -5.94 17.39 -6.96
C PHE A 208 -5.85 18.69 -7.73
N VAL A 209 -6.99 19.37 -7.87
CA VAL A 209 -7.05 20.70 -8.50
C VAL A 209 -6.23 21.73 -7.72
N ASP A 210 -6.36 21.72 -6.40
CA ASP A 210 -5.61 22.57 -5.48
C ASP A 210 -4.57 21.73 -4.73
N SER A 211 -3.44 22.34 -4.34
CA SER A 211 -2.41 21.67 -3.55
C SER A 211 -2.99 21.13 -2.24
N ARG A 212 -2.75 19.85 -1.94
CA ARG A 212 -3.22 19.17 -0.73
C ARG A 212 -2.06 18.56 0.06
N PRO A 213 -2.21 18.38 1.39
CA PRO A 213 -1.24 17.63 2.18
C PRO A 213 -0.96 16.24 1.60
N VAL A 214 0.29 15.78 1.66
CA VAL A 214 0.70 14.44 1.21
C VAL A 214 -0.17 13.33 1.81
N ALA A 215 -0.59 13.49 3.06
CA ALA A 215 -1.46 12.52 3.74
C ALA A 215 -2.80 12.31 3.01
N ASP A 216 -3.36 13.34 2.37
CA ASP A 216 -4.60 13.23 1.61
C ASP A 216 -4.40 12.41 0.33
N HIS A 217 -3.30 12.64 -0.38
CA HIS A 217 -2.92 11.81 -1.53
C HIS A 217 -2.72 10.35 -1.15
N ILE A 218 -1.96 10.10 -0.07
CA ILE A 218 -1.73 8.74 0.43
C ILE A 218 -3.05 8.08 0.84
N ARG A 219 -4.00 8.81 1.44
CA ARG A 219 -5.33 8.29 1.77
C ARG A 219 -6.08 7.80 0.53
N GLU A 220 -6.09 8.59 -0.55
CA GLU A 220 -6.75 8.20 -1.80
C GLU A 220 -6.04 7.01 -2.47
N GLN A 221 -4.71 7.05 -2.58
CA GLN A 221 -3.95 5.94 -3.13
C GLN A 221 -4.11 4.66 -2.32
N ARG A 222 -4.19 4.76 -0.99
CA ARG A 222 -4.40 3.64 -0.07
C ARG A 222 -5.77 3.01 -0.29
N ALA A 223 -6.82 3.81 -0.49
CA ALA A 223 -8.15 3.27 -0.78
C ALA A 223 -8.09 2.34 -2.00
N PHE A 224 -7.50 2.79 -3.11
CA PHE A 224 -7.28 1.93 -4.28
C PHE A 224 -6.38 0.73 -3.96
N LEU A 225 -5.28 0.94 -3.23
CA LEU A 225 -4.37 -0.14 -2.86
C LEU A 225 -5.07 -1.22 -2.03
N ASP A 226 -6.03 -0.85 -1.20
CA ASP A 226 -6.81 -1.79 -0.38
C ASP A 226 -7.74 -2.65 -1.25
N LEU A 227 -8.32 -2.11 -2.31
CA LEU A 227 -9.06 -2.90 -3.32
C LEU A 227 -8.16 -3.97 -3.91
N VAL A 228 -7.00 -3.57 -4.40
CA VAL A 228 -6.09 -4.46 -5.11
C VAL A 228 -5.47 -5.49 -4.15
N SER A 229 -5.04 -5.05 -2.97
CA SER A 229 -4.46 -5.93 -1.94
C SER A 229 -5.45 -6.97 -1.45
N ILE A 230 -6.68 -6.56 -1.13
CA ILE A 230 -7.70 -7.48 -0.60
C ILE A 230 -8.30 -8.30 -1.74
N ALA A 231 -8.95 -7.68 -2.71
CA ALA A 231 -9.73 -8.39 -3.72
C ALA A 231 -8.84 -9.16 -4.72
N VAL A 232 -7.82 -8.49 -5.26
CA VAL A 232 -7.03 -9.02 -6.37
C VAL A 232 -5.96 -9.98 -5.90
N PHE A 233 -5.15 -9.63 -4.90
CA PHE A 233 -4.03 -10.49 -4.48
C PHE A 233 -4.29 -11.27 -3.19
N GLY A 234 -5.24 -10.85 -2.33
CA GLY A 234 -5.46 -11.48 -1.03
C GLY A 234 -4.26 -11.37 -0.07
N ARG A 235 -3.42 -10.35 -0.24
CA ARG A 235 -2.18 -10.12 0.52
C ARG A 235 -1.82 -8.63 0.54
N SER A 236 -0.94 -8.23 1.45
CA SER A 236 -0.45 -6.85 1.45
C SER A 236 0.40 -6.55 0.24
N LEU A 237 0.14 -5.38 -0.33
CA LEU A 237 1.02 -4.65 -1.22
C LEU A 237 1.54 -3.42 -0.46
N TYR A 238 2.75 -3.00 -0.78
CA TYR A 238 3.43 -1.95 -0.05
C TYR A 238 3.85 -0.83 -0.99
N PHE A 239 3.72 0.41 -0.50
CA PHE A 239 4.35 1.56 -1.13
C PHE A 239 5.86 1.43 -1.02
N ARG A 240 6.56 1.69 -2.13
CA ARG A 240 8.02 1.54 -2.25
C ARG A 240 8.72 2.88 -2.34
N HIS A 241 8.12 3.80 -3.06
CA HIS A 241 8.71 5.07 -3.36
C HIS A 241 7.62 6.09 -3.64
N HIS A 242 7.89 7.34 -3.30
CA HIS A 242 7.00 8.46 -3.54
C HIS A 242 7.75 9.60 -4.20
N GLU A 243 7.08 10.26 -5.12
CA GLU A 243 7.56 11.50 -5.71
C GLU A 243 6.41 12.51 -5.79
N ILE A 244 6.73 13.77 -5.55
CA ILE A 244 5.76 14.87 -5.59
C ILE A 244 6.03 15.80 -6.75
N SER A 245 5.00 16.48 -7.22
CA SER A 245 5.13 17.57 -8.18
C SER A 245 4.12 18.66 -7.81
N ASP A 246 4.60 19.89 -7.69
CA ASP A 246 3.79 21.07 -7.41
C ASP A 246 4.47 22.32 -8.00
N PRO A 247 3.71 23.29 -8.54
CA PRO A 247 4.24 24.54 -9.06
C PRO A 247 5.14 25.31 -8.07
N SER A 248 4.92 25.18 -6.76
CA SER A 248 5.70 25.86 -5.73
C SER A 248 7.17 25.43 -5.69
N TYR A 249 7.51 24.25 -6.24
CA TYR A 249 8.89 23.76 -6.32
C TYR A 249 9.67 24.30 -7.53
N GLY A 250 9.13 25.31 -8.21
CA GLY A 250 9.87 26.28 -9.03
C GLY A 250 10.59 25.75 -10.27
N SER A 251 10.54 24.46 -10.54
CA SER A 251 11.36 23.81 -11.56
C SER A 251 10.55 23.48 -12.81
N THR A 252 9.81 24.46 -13.33
CA THR A 252 9.14 24.30 -14.63
C THR A 252 10.16 24.30 -15.76
N VAL A 253 10.29 23.18 -16.47
CA VAL A 253 11.19 23.05 -17.63
C VAL A 253 10.38 23.20 -18.91
N PRO A 254 10.78 24.07 -19.86
CA PRO A 254 10.21 24.05 -21.20
C PRO A 254 10.48 22.68 -21.84
N ALA A 255 9.43 21.92 -22.10
CA ALA A 255 9.48 20.67 -22.82
C ALA A 255 8.87 20.85 -24.21
N VAL A 256 9.37 20.10 -25.18
CA VAL A 256 8.85 20.11 -26.54
C VAL A 256 8.14 18.78 -26.78
N ALA A 257 6.93 18.82 -27.31
CA ALA A 257 6.20 17.64 -27.74
C ALA A 257 7.01 16.84 -28.79
N ARG A 258 6.68 15.56 -28.92
CA ARG A 258 7.42 14.61 -29.77
C ARG A 258 7.46 15.02 -31.25
N ASP A 259 6.49 15.81 -31.70
CA ASP A 259 6.36 16.38 -33.05
C ASP A 259 7.11 17.71 -33.24
N GLY A 260 7.66 18.29 -32.18
CA GLY A 260 8.44 19.53 -32.25
C GLY A 260 7.60 20.81 -32.36
N GLU A 261 6.26 20.70 -32.43
CA GLU A 261 5.38 21.84 -32.70
C GLU A 261 4.89 22.52 -31.41
N ASP A 262 4.64 21.75 -30.34
CA ASP A 262 4.11 22.28 -29.09
C ASP A 262 5.18 22.32 -27.98
N THR A 263 5.47 23.53 -27.48
CA THR A 263 6.19 23.70 -26.23
C THR A 263 5.19 23.68 -25.07
N PHE A 264 5.42 22.81 -24.09
CA PHE A 264 4.64 22.74 -22.87
C PHE A 264 5.53 22.86 -21.64
N THR A 265 4.94 23.24 -20.51
CA THR A 265 5.65 23.34 -19.25
C THR A 265 5.67 21.98 -18.57
N TYR A 266 6.87 21.40 -18.40
CA TYR A 266 7.07 20.17 -17.64
C TYR A 266 7.42 20.50 -16.19
N GLU A 267 6.57 20.06 -15.27
CA GLU A 267 6.84 20.09 -13.83
C GLU A 267 7.45 18.74 -13.42
N PRO A 268 8.72 18.71 -12.97
CA PRO A 268 9.39 17.49 -12.56
C PRO A 268 8.80 16.93 -11.29
N PHE A 269 9.08 15.65 -11.09
CA PHE A 269 8.79 14.95 -9.86
C PHE A 269 10.04 14.98 -8.96
N HIS A 270 9.84 15.24 -7.67
CA HIS A 270 10.88 15.28 -6.64
C HIS A 270 10.68 14.13 -5.67
N HIS A 271 11.76 13.46 -5.28
CA HIS A 271 11.70 12.34 -4.35
C HIS A 271 11.16 12.80 -2.99
N LEU A 272 10.24 12.02 -2.44
CA LEU A 272 9.62 12.21 -1.14
C LEU A 272 9.83 10.95 -0.28
N ILE A 273 10.30 11.16 0.95
CA ILE A 273 10.21 10.17 2.03
C ILE A 273 9.20 10.67 3.06
N THR A 274 8.17 9.86 3.34
CA THR A 274 7.11 10.20 4.30
C THR A 274 6.98 9.15 5.40
N MET A 275 6.69 9.61 6.61
CA MET A 275 6.40 8.76 7.77
C MET A 275 5.15 7.89 7.58
N ASP A 276 4.22 8.30 6.71
CA ASP A 276 2.93 7.62 6.50
C ASP A 276 3.07 6.27 5.77
N THR A 277 4.21 6.02 5.13
CA THR A 277 4.50 4.78 4.38
C THR A 277 5.88 4.19 4.67
N ARG A 278 6.71 4.81 5.53
CA ARG A 278 8.09 4.35 5.82
C ARG A 278 8.21 2.87 6.17
N ASN A 279 7.29 2.35 6.98
CA ASN A 279 7.33 0.96 7.44
C ASN A 279 7.01 -0.04 6.32
N GLU A 280 6.38 0.44 5.24
CA GLU A 280 5.99 -0.35 4.08
C GLU A 280 7.15 -0.46 3.09
N ALA A 281 7.88 0.64 2.88
CA ALA A 281 9.05 0.69 2.00
C ALA A 281 10.12 -0.32 2.42
N THR A 282 10.28 -0.59 3.71
CA THR A 282 11.25 -1.54 4.27
C THR A 282 10.79 -3.01 4.27
N GLN A 283 9.53 -3.29 3.93
CA GLN A 283 9.05 -4.67 3.87
C GLN A 283 9.71 -5.43 2.72
N PRO A 284 9.94 -6.75 2.82
CA PRO A 284 10.42 -7.54 1.69
C PRO A 284 9.50 -7.40 0.47
N HIS A 285 10.08 -7.36 -0.73
CA HIS A 285 9.28 -7.43 -1.95
C HIS A 285 8.57 -8.79 -2.04
N PRO A 286 7.27 -8.82 -2.39
CA PRO A 286 6.59 -10.07 -2.66
C PRO A 286 7.22 -10.76 -3.88
N ASP A 287 7.33 -12.09 -3.81
CA ASP A 287 7.81 -12.89 -4.92
C ASP A 287 6.96 -12.69 -6.18
N ALA A 288 7.62 -12.36 -7.30
CA ALA A 288 6.94 -11.96 -8.53
C ALA A 288 6.14 -13.11 -9.18
N GLN A 289 6.58 -14.36 -9.01
CA GLN A 289 5.84 -15.52 -9.52
C GLN A 289 4.58 -15.73 -8.68
N ARG A 290 4.71 -15.71 -7.35
CA ARG A 290 3.56 -15.79 -6.44
C ARG A 290 2.55 -14.68 -6.70
N LEU A 291 2.99 -13.44 -6.92
CA LEU A 291 2.07 -12.35 -7.27
C LEU A 291 1.25 -12.67 -8.51
N ARG A 292 1.83 -13.29 -9.55
CA ARG A 292 1.10 -13.67 -10.77
C ARG A 292 0.09 -14.78 -10.51
N ASP A 293 0.47 -15.77 -9.70
CA ASP A 293 -0.38 -16.92 -9.39
C ASP A 293 -1.58 -16.50 -8.50
N ASP A 294 -1.36 -15.54 -7.61
CA ASP A 294 -2.34 -15.01 -6.65
C ASP A 294 -3.41 -14.11 -7.30
N ILE A 295 -3.22 -13.61 -8.54
CA ILE A 295 -4.16 -12.67 -9.19
C ILE A 295 -5.54 -13.29 -9.35
N TYR A 296 -6.53 -12.66 -8.73
CA TYR A 296 -7.94 -13.01 -8.90
C TYR A 296 -8.53 -12.48 -10.21
N LEU A 297 -8.28 -11.20 -10.51
CA LEU A 297 -8.73 -10.51 -11.72
C LEU A 297 -7.69 -9.46 -12.13
N PRO A 298 -7.27 -9.38 -13.41
CA PRO A 298 -6.41 -8.31 -13.89
C PRO A 298 -7.18 -7.00 -14.06
N LEU A 299 -6.49 -5.87 -14.22
CA LEU A 299 -7.10 -4.54 -14.44
C LEU A 299 -8.10 -4.54 -15.60
N GLY A 300 -7.83 -5.27 -16.69
CA GLY A 300 -8.73 -5.35 -17.84
C GLY A 300 -10.11 -5.94 -17.53
N ALA A 301 -10.30 -6.56 -16.37
CA ALA A 301 -11.61 -7.02 -15.89
C ALA A 301 -12.39 -5.93 -15.15
N PHE A 302 -11.75 -4.82 -14.75
CA PHE A 302 -12.37 -3.72 -13.99
C PHE A 302 -12.95 -2.66 -14.93
N PRO A 303 -14.28 -2.54 -15.02
CA PRO A 303 -14.91 -1.46 -15.75
C PRO A 303 -14.60 -0.10 -15.10
N GLN A 304 -14.58 0.95 -15.91
CA GLN A 304 -14.30 2.32 -15.45
C GLN A 304 -15.19 2.74 -14.26
N HIS A 305 -16.50 2.48 -14.33
CA HIS A 305 -17.44 2.87 -13.28
C HIS A 305 -17.14 2.21 -11.92
N VAL A 306 -16.47 1.06 -11.90
CA VAL A 306 -16.06 0.40 -10.66
C VAL A 306 -14.92 1.17 -10.00
N LEU A 307 -13.94 1.61 -10.80
CA LEU A 307 -12.84 2.42 -10.30
C LEU A 307 -13.36 3.78 -9.81
N ASP A 308 -14.23 4.43 -10.58
CA ASP A 308 -14.85 5.71 -10.20
C ASP A 308 -15.68 5.59 -8.91
N GLY A 309 -16.39 4.48 -8.72
CA GLY A 309 -17.24 4.24 -7.55
C GLY A 309 -16.50 3.76 -6.30
N TRP A 310 -15.25 3.31 -6.44
CA TRP A 310 -14.55 2.60 -5.37
C TRP A 310 -14.29 3.46 -4.13
N GLY A 311 -13.93 4.74 -4.29
CA GLY A 311 -13.67 5.63 -3.14
C GLY A 311 -14.86 5.67 -2.17
N ALA A 312 -16.05 5.96 -2.72
CA ALA A 312 -17.29 6.01 -1.94
C ALA A 312 -17.69 4.64 -1.37
N ALA A 313 -17.48 3.56 -2.13
CA ALA A 313 -17.73 2.20 -1.65
C ALA A 313 -16.79 1.83 -0.49
N SER A 314 -15.49 2.12 -0.62
CA SER A 314 -14.49 1.92 0.43
C SER A 314 -14.89 2.64 1.71
N ASP A 315 -15.33 3.90 1.61
CA ASP A 315 -15.77 4.71 2.76
C ASP A 315 -17.00 4.13 3.46
N ARG A 316 -18.01 3.74 2.68
CA ARG A 316 -19.21 3.07 3.23
C ARG A 316 -18.88 1.76 3.94
N TRP A 317 -17.93 1.00 3.42
CA TRP A 317 -17.58 -0.34 3.89
C TRP A 317 -16.29 -0.38 4.75
N GLN A 318 -15.82 0.76 5.28
CA GLN A 318 -14.56 0.79 6.04
C GLN A 318 -14.53 -0.16 7.23
N GLN A 319 -15.67 -0.39 7.90
CA GLN A 319 -15.73 -1.31 9.04
C GLN A 319 -15.48 -2.78 8.64
N PHE A 320 -15.81 -3.15 7.40
CA PHE A 320 -15.46 -4.44 6.80
C PHE A 320 -13.99 -4.46 6.34
N LEU A 321 -13.53 -3.41 5.64
CA LEU A 321 -12.21 -3.40 5.01
C LEU A 321 -11.05 -3.22 6.02
N ARG A 322 -11.19 -2.32 7.00
CA ARG A 322 -10.14 -1.96 7.96
C ARG A 322 -9.53 -3.16 8.71
N PRO A 323 -10.29 -4.09 9.30
CA PRO A 323 -9.69 -5.25 9.98
C PRO A 323 -8.89 -6.12 9.01
N LEU A 324 -9.35 -6.28 7.77
CA LEU A 324 -8.66 -7.06 6.74
C LEU A 324 -7.34 -6.39 6.31
N ARG A 325 -7.32 -5.06 6.16
CA ARG A 325 -6.08 -4.30 5.88
C ARG A 325 -5.03 -4.54 6.97
N ALA A 326 -5.45 -4.47 8.24
CA ALA A 326 -4.55 -4.70 9.37
C ALA A 326 -4.04 -6.15 9.43
N LEU A 327 -4.89 -7.12 9.10
CA LEU A 327 -4.56 -8.53 9.05
C LEU A 327 -3.51 -8.83 8.00
N LEU A 328 -3.74 -8.39 6.75
CA LEU A 328 -2.83 -8.67 5.63
C LEU A 328 -1.42 -8.11 5.87
N ARG A 329 -1.29 -7.04 6.67
CA ARG A 329 0.00 -6.38 7.00
C ARG A 329 0.81 -7.15 8.05
N ARG A 330 0.23 -8.15 8.72
CA ARG A 330 0.92 -8.98 9.72
C ARG A 330 1.50 -10.22 9.03
N VAL A 331 2.82 -10.27 8.83
CA VAL A 331 3.49 -11.43 8.24
C VAL A 331 4.30 -12.18 9.31
N PRO A 332 4.18 -13.52 9.42
CA PRO A 332 3.16 -14.40 8.80
C PRO A 332 1.80 -14.31 9.53
N THR A 333 0.69 -14.42 8.79
CA THR A 333 -0.65 -14.50 9.37
C THR A 333 -1.04 -15.94 9.64
N ALA A 334 -1.32 -16.28 10.89
CA ALA A 334 -1.78 -17.61 11.25
C ALA A 334 -3.23 -17.86 10.75
N PRO A 335 -3.62 -19.10 10.44
CA PRO A 335 -4.97 -19.41 9.93
C PRO A 335 -6.12 -18.96 10.85
N ASP A 336 -5.95 -19.10 12.16
CA ASP A 336 -6.88 -18.63 13.20
C ASP A 336 -7.09 -17.13 13.15
N ASP A 337 -6.02 -16.34 13.01
CA ASP A 337 -6.12 -14.88 12.87
C ASP A 337 -7.00 -14.49 11.68
N PHE A 338 -6.91 -15.24 10.57
CA PHE A 338 -7.71 -15.01 9.38
C PHE A 338 -9.18 -15.37 9.59
N VAL A 339 -9.45 -16.51 10.23
CA VAL A 339 -10.82 -16.92 10.57
C VAL A 339 -11.46 -15.91 11.52
N VAL A 340 -10.75 -15.48 12.57
CA VAL A 340 -11.26 -14.51 13.55
C VAL A 340 -11.50 -13.16 12.92
N THR A 341 -10.49 -12.61 12.24
CA THR A 341 -10.59 -11.26 11.67
C THR A 341 -11.56 -11.20 10.50
N GLY A 342 -11.61 -12.23 9.66
CA GLY A 342 -12.59 -12.35 8.58
C GLY A 342 -14.02 -12.48 9.12
N SER A 343 -14.23 -13.23 10.20
CA SER A 343 -15.55 -13.34 10.85
C SER A 343 -15.99 -11.99 11.42
N ILE A 344 -15.09 -11.25 12.09
CA ILE A 344 -15.39 -9.88 12.56
C ILE A 344 -15.73 -8.96 11.39
N ALA A 345 -15.03 -9.07 10.25
CA ALA A 345 -15.35 -8.30 9.06
C ALA A 345 -16.77 -8.62 8.56
N PHE A 346 -17.13 -9.91 8.47
CA PHE A 346 -18.48 -10.34 8.08
C PHE A 346 -19.57 -9.88 9.05
N GLU A 347 -19.31 -9.88 10.36
CA GLU A 347 -20.23 -9.28 11.35
C GLU A 347 -20.51 -7.80 11.02
N ARG A 348 -19.48 -7.01 10.70
CA ARG A 348 -19.66 -5.60 10.30
C ARG A 348 -20.37 -5.41 8.97
N ALA A 349 -20.12 -6.31 8.02
CA ALA A 349 -20.80 -6.28 6.73
C ALA A 349 -22.28 -6.66 6.84
N SER A 350 -22.60 -7.63 7.69
CA SER A 350 -23.97 -8.08 7.98
C SER A 350 -24.88 -6.94 8.44
N ASP A 351 -24.38 -6.05 9.30
CA ASP A 351 -25.12 -4.88 9.78
C ASP A 351 -25.60 -3.98 8.62
N LEU A 352 -24.80 -3.83 7.56
CA LEU A 352 -25.13 -3.04 6.38
C LEU A 352 -26.03 -3.77 5.38
N LEU A 353 -25.93 -5.11 5.30
CA LEU A 353 -26.75 -5.94 4.42
C LEU A 353 -28.18 -6.14 4.96
N GLY A 354 -28.34 -6.17 6.29
CA GLY A 354 -29.60 -6.50 6.92
C GLY A 354 -30.03 -7.96 6.67
N ARG A 355 -31.30 -8.25 6.96
CA ARG A 355 -31.87 -9.60 6.85
C ARG A 355 -31.89 -10.09 5.40
N GLN A 356 -31.42 -11.32 5.18
CA GLN A 356 -31.40 -11.98 3.88
C GLN A 356 -32.41 -13.14 3.83
N PRO A 357 -32.95 -13.48 2.64
CA PRO A 357 -33.82 -14.65 2.48
C PRO A 357 -33.15 -15.94 2.96
N GLY A 358 -33.88 -16.76 3.71
CA GLY A 358 -33.39 -18.08 4.16
C GLY A 358 -32.42 -18.04 5.35
N GLU A 359 -32.10 -16.87 5.89
CA GLU A 359 -31.14 -16.74 6.99
C GLU A 359 -31.61 -17.42 8.29
N GLU A 360 -32.91 -17.69 8.44
CA GLU A 360 -33.50 -18.34 9.63
C GLU A 360 -32.94 -19.74 9.85
N ALA A 361 -32.45 -20.40 8.78
CA ALA A 361 -31.75 -21.67 8.87
C ALA A 361 -30.47 -21.60 9.74
N THR A 362 -29.91 -20.41 9.94
CA THR A 362 -28.72 -20.18 10.78
C THR A 362 -29.05 -19.74 12.22
N TYR A 363 -30.34 -19.58 12.55
CA TYR A 363 -30.74 -19.11 13.87
C TYR A 363 -30.57 -20.21 14.91
N GLN A 364 -30.33 -19.80 16.16
CA GLN A 364 -30.26 -20.72 17.30
C GLN A 364 -31.38 -20.42 18.29
N THR A 365 -32.03 -21.47 18.78
CA THR A 365 -33.01 -21.37 19.87
C THR A 365 -32.29 -21.16 21.19
N THR A 366 -32.57 -20.05 21.87
CA THR A 366 -32.04 -19.76 23.20
C THR A 366 -32.72 -20.62 24.27
N LYS A 367 -32.17 -20.62 25.49
CA LYS A 367 -32.76 -21.30 26.65
C LYS A 367 -34.21 -20.89 26.94
N ASP A 368 -34.59 -19.68 26.53
CA ASP A 368 -35.93 -19.12 26.71
C ASP A 368 -36.90 -19.49 25.57
N GLY A 369 -36.51 -20.40 24.68
CA GLY A 369 -37.31 -20.85 23.54
C GLY A 369 -37.40 -19.84 22.38
N LYS A 370 -36.68 -18.71 22.44
CA LYS A 370 -36.65 -17.69 21.37
C LYS A 370 -35.57 -18.02 20.36
N THR A 371 -35.88 -17.96 19.07
CA THR A 371 -34.87 -18.05 18.01
C THR A 371 -34.19 -16.70 17.82
N ARG A 372 -32.85 -16.69 17.68
CA ARG A 372 -32.08 -15.48 17.46
C ARG A 372 -31.01 -15.68 16.38
N PRO A 373 -30.65 -14.62 15.63
CA PRO A 373 -29.47 -14.59 14.78
C PRO A 373 -28.20 -14.97 15.56
N THR A 374 -27.25 -15.59 14.86
CA THR A 374 -25.94 -15.97 15.38
C THR A 374 -24.84 -15.44 14.46
N VAL A 375 -23.57 -15.67 14.82
CA VAL A 375 -22.44 -15.35 13.94
C VAL A 375 -22.55 -16.08 12.58
N ALA A 376 -23.13 -17.29 12.56
CA ALA A 376 -23.40 -17.98 11.30
C ALA A 376 -24.42 -17.22 10.44
N THR A 377 -25.35 -16.49 11.05
CA THR A 377 -26.28 -15.60 10.33
C THR A 377 -25.53 -14.45 9.68
N ASP A 378 -24.60 -13.82 10.39
CA ASP A 378 -23.83 -12.70 9.84
C ASP A 378 -22.96 -13.11 8.65
N ILE A 379 -22.30 -14.27 8.78
CA ILE A 379 -21.51 -14.86 7.70
C ILE A 379 -22.41 -15.27 6.53
N TYR A 380 -23.55 -15.89 6.80
CA TYR A 380 -24.50 -16.31 5.77
C TYR A 380 -24.98 -15.12 4.93
N ARG A 381 -25.32 -13.99 5.54
CA ARG A 381 -25.76 -12.79 4.80
C ARG A 381 -24.73 -12.35 3.78
N CYS A 382 -23.46 -12.36 4.17
CA CYS A 382 -22.35 -12.03 3.27
C CYS A 382 -22.20 -13.08 2.16
N LEU A 383 -22.18 -14.38 2.49
CA LEU A 383 -22.02 -15.46 1.51
C LEU A 383 -23.21 -15.57 0.55
N HIS A 384 -24.43 -15.33 1.03
CA HIS A 384 -25.64 -15.31 0.21
C HIS A 384 -25.55 -14.24 -0.87
N GLN A 385 -25.06 -13.04 -0.52
CA GLN A 385 -24.83 -11.96 -1.47
C GLN A 385 -23.82 -12.34 -2.55
N LEU A 386 -22.86 -13.22 -2.22
CA LEU A 386 -21.88 -13.71 -3.17
C LEU A 386 -22.46 -14.70 -4.18
N GLY A 387 -23.63 -15.30 -3.95
CA GLY A 387 -24.28 -16.26 -4.86
C GLY A 387 -23.34 -17.36 -5.40
N VAL A 388 -22.34 -17.76 -4.61
CA VAL A 388 -21.37 -18.79 -4.96
C VAL A 388 -21.97 -20.16 -4.66
N ASP A 389 -21.77 -21.09 -5.59
CA ASP A 389 -22.07 -22.49 -5.35
C ASP A 389 -20.94 -23.12 -4.52
N TRP A 390 -21.31 -23.69 -3.38
CA TRP A 390 -20.39 -24.34 -2.44
C TRP A 390 -20.54 -25.86 -2.46
N SER A 391 -21.36 -26.43 -3.35
CA SER A 391 -21.65 -27.87 -3.38
C SER A 391 -20.41 -28.74 -3.55
N ASP A 392 -19.35 -28.23 -4.20
CA ASP A 392 -18.06 -28.91 -4.34
C ASP A 392 -17.34 -29.13 -3.00
N LEU A 393 -17.76 -28.42 -1.94
CA LEU A 393 -17.32 -28.65 -0.56
C LEU A 393 -18.22 -29.63 0.19
N GLY A 394 -19.25 -30.20 -0.46
CA GLY A 394 -20.22 -31.14 0.13
C GLY A 394 -21.41 -30.51 0.83
N THR A 395 -21.58 -29.17 0.79
CA THR A 395 -22.67 -28.49 1.48
C THR A 395 -23.08 -27.19 0.78
N ASP A 396 -24.12 -26.54 1.30
CA ASP A 396 -24.64 -25.27 0.79
C ASP A 396 -24.07 -24.05 1.55
N THR A 397 -24.57 -22.86 1.23
CA THR A 397 -24.18 -21.61 1.89
C THR A 397 -24.43 -21.63 3.41
N VAL A 398 -25.48 -22.32 3.88
CA VAL A 398 -25.79 -22.43 5.32
C VAL A 398 -24.74 -23.29 6.02
N GLY A 399 -24.39 -24.43 5.43
CA GLY A 399 -23.33 -25.31 5.94
C GLY A 399 -21.98 -24.60 6.04
N VAL A 400 -21.58 -23.89 4.98
CA VAL A 400 -20.33 -23.10 4.98
C VAL A 400 -20.34 -22.03 6.07
N ALA A 401 -21.45 -21.28 6.22
CA ALA A 401 -21.57 -20.26 7.25
C ALA A 401 -21.46 -20.84 8.67
N ARG A 402 -22.05 -22.01 8.91
CA ARG A 402 -21.93 -22.75 10.17
C ARG A 402 -20.50 -23.24 10.41
N THR A 403 -19.80 -23.71 9.39
CA THR A 403 -18.39 -24.15 9.48
C THR A 403 -17.48 -23.01 9.95
N ILE A 404 -17.60 -21.83 9.33
CA ILE A 404 -16.79 -20.67 9.69
C ILE A 404 -17.14 -20.21 11.12
N ALA A 405 -18.43 -20.10 11.45
CA ALA A 405 -18.87 -19.71 12.78
C ALA A 405 -18.42 -20.70 13.87
N TRP A 406 -18.37 -22.01 13.56
CA TRP A 406 -17.89 -23.02 14.49
C TRP A 406 -16.41 -22.82 14.83
N HIS A 407 -15.55 -22.64 13.82
CA HIS A 407 -14.12 -22.38 14.03
C HIS A 407 -13.87 -21.04 14.73
N TYR A 408 -14.58 -19.98 14.35
CA TYR A 408 -14.49 -18.68 15.02
C TYR A 408 -14.80 -18.81 16.51
N ASN A 409 -15.92 -19.45 16.87
CA ASN A 409 -16.30 -19.65 18.26
C ASN A 409 -15.33 -20.58 19.00
N GLY A 410 -14.79 -21.59 18.33
CA GLY A 410 -13.78 -22.49 18.89
C GLY A 410 -12.47 -21.76 19.26
N VAL A 411 -12.00 -20.86 18.40
CA VAL A 411 -10.82 -20.02 18.67
C VAL A 411 -11.13 -19.00 19.78
N LYS A 412 -12.29 -18.35 19.73
CA LYS A 412 -12.69 -17.31 20.70
C LYS A 412 -13.00 -17.85 22.10
N HIS A 413 -13.55 -19.07 22.17
CA HIS A 413 -13.97 -19.72 23.41
C HIS A 413 -13.47 -21.18 23.43
N PRO A 414 -12.16 -21.41 23.68
CA PRO A 414 -11.59 -22.76 23.68
C PRO A 414 -12.19 -23.58 24.83
N ARG A 415 -13.00 -24.60 24.48
CA ARG A 415 -13.70 -25.49 25.44
C ARG A 415 -13.01 -26.85 25.61
N GLY A 416 -11.72 -26.93 25.34
CA GLY A 416 -10.90 -28.14 25.52
C GLY A 416 -10.64 -28.93 24.24
N GLU A 417 -11.60 -28.99 23.32
CA GLU A 417 -11.38 -29.45 21.94
C GLU A 417 -11.01 -28.24 21.07
N THR A 418 -9.74 -28.18 20.65
CA THR A 418 -9.32 -27.25 19.60
C THR A 418 -9.63 -27.87 18.26
N ALA A 419 -10.03 -27.06 17.28
CA ALA A 419 -10.18 -27.54 15.92
C ALA A 419 -8.83 -28.09 15.42
N GLU A 420 -8.86 -29.22 14.73
CA GLU A 420 -7.67 -29.77 14.06
C GLU A 420 -7.06 -28.70 13.15
N SER A 421 -5.73 -28.68 13.07
CA SER A 421 -5.00 -27.60 12.38
C SER A 421 -5.37 -27.53 10.89
N GLU A 422 -5.65 -28.69 10.30
CA GLU A 422 -6.11 -28.89 8.93
C GLU A 422 -7.49 -28.27 8.71
N HIS A 423 -8.45 -28.51 9.60
CA HIS A 423 -9.80 -27.92 9.51
C HIS A 423 -9.76 -26.40 9.62
N LEU A 424 -8.92 -25.88 10.50
CA LEU A 424 -8.71 -24.44 10.66
C LEU A 424 -8.08 -23.81 9.41
N LEU A 425 -7.08 -24.48 8.83
CA LEU A 425 -6.44 -24.05 7.58
C LEU A 425 -7.44 -24.01 6.42
N LEU A 426 -8.21 -25.08 6.23
CA LEU A 426 -9.23 -25.17 5.18
C LEU A 426 -10.33 -24.11 5.38
N THR A 427 -10.75 -23.87 6.63
CA THR A 427 -11.69 -22.79 6.95
C THR A 427 -11.10 -21.42 6.63
N ALA A 428 -9.82 -21.18 6.91
CA ALA A 428 -9.13 -19.95 6.53
C ALA A 428 -9.10 -19.74 5.01
N PHE A 429 -8.96 -20.81 4.19
CA PHE A 429 -9.06 -20.71 2.73
C PHE A 429 -10.46 -20.30 2.26
N ILE A 430 -11.52 -20.84 2.86
CA ILE A 430 -12.89 -20.42 2.58
C ILE A 430 -13.05 -18.93 2.91
N VAL A 431 -12.66 -18.50 4.11
CA VAL A 431 -12.78 -17.10 4.55
C VAL A 431 -12.00 -16.16 3.64
N ARG A 432 -10.77 -16.53 3.24
CA ARG A 432 -9.96 -15.78 2.27
C ARG A 432 -10.69 -15.60 0.95
N ALA A 433 -11.20 -16.68 0.36
CA ALA A 433 -11.93 -16.61 -0.90
C ALA A 433 -13.18 -15.73 -0.78
N ALA A 434 -13.97 -15.93 0.28
CA ALA A 434 -15.19 -15.18 0.53
C ALA A 434 -14.94 -13.68 0.72
N VAL A 435 -13.91 -13.29 1.49
CA VAL A 435 -13.54 -11.88 1.68
C VAL A 435 -13.14 -11.21 0.37
N ARG A 436 -12.37 -11.90 -0.47
CA ARG A 436 -11.93 -11.39 -1.78
C ARG A 436 -13.12 -11.14 -2.69
N LEU A 437 -14.00 -12.14 -2.82
CA LEU A 437 -15.22 -12.06 -3.61
C LEU A 437 -16.17 -10.98 -3.09
N PHE A 438 -16.28 -10.84 -1.76
CA PHE A 438 -17.12 -9.80 -1.15
C PHE A 438 -16.58 -8.41 -1.40
N THR A 439 -15.25 -8.24 -1.40
CA THR A 439 -14.62 -6.97 -1.79
C THR A 439 -14.87 -6.63 -3.25
N LEU A 440 -14.86 -7.62 -4.16
CA LEU A 440 -15.27 -7.42 -5.56
C LEU A 440 -16.75 -7.04 -5.67
N TRP A 441 -17.63 -7.67 -4.89
CA TRP A 441 -19.05 -7.32 -4.86
C TRP A 441 -19.29 -5.90 -4.29
N ILE A 442 -18.52 -5.47 -3.29
CA ILE A 442 -18.56 -4.09 -2.80
C ILE A 442 -18.18 -3.11 -3.92
N ALA A 443 -17.14 -3.43 -4.69
CA ALA A 443 -16.67 -2.60 -5.80
C ALA A 443 -17.66 -2.56 -6.97
N ASP A 444 -18.28 -3.70 -7.29
CA ASP A 444 -19.29 -3.85 -8.33
C ASP A 444 -20.53 -4.61 -7.83
N PRO A 445 -21.49 -3.91 -7.20
CA PRO A 445 -22.72 -4.53 -6.71
C PRO A 445 -23.62 -5.08 -7.83
N THR A 446 -23.40 -4.70 -9.09
CA THR A 446 -24.15 -5.21 -10.24
C THR A 446 -23.77 -6.65 -10.58
N GLY A 447 -22.61 -7.11 -10.09
CA GLY A 447 -22.16 -8.49 -10.17
C GLY A 447 -21.32 -8.83 -11.40
N GLY A 448 -20.94 -7.87 -12.24
CA GLY A 448 -20.08 -8.10 -13.40
C GLY A 448 -18.70 -8.63 -13.02
N LEU A 449 -18.04 -8.00 -12.04
CA LEU A 449 -16.77 -8.47 -11.48
C LEU A 449 -16.90 -9.84 -10.83
N LEU A 450 -17.98 -10.04 -10.06
CA LEU A 450 -18.21 -11.30 -9.37
C LEU A 450 -18.43 -12.44 -10.38
N GLY A 451 -19.21 -12.21 -11.43
CA GLY A 451 -19.39 -13.15 -12.54
C GLY A 451 -18.08 -13.49 -13.24
N SER A 452 -17.24 -12.48 -13.50
CA SER A 452 -15.91 -12.66 -14.09
C SER A 452 -15.00 -13.50 -13.21
N ALA A 453 -15.03 -13.27 -11.90
CA ALA A 453 -14.25 -14.02 -10.93
C ALA A 453 -14.70 -15.49 -10.81
N ARG A 454 -16.02 -15.74 -10.82
CA ARG A 454 -16.58 -17.11 -10.81
C ARG A 454 -16.20 -17.89 -12.08
N ALA A 455 -16.22 -17.25 -13.24
CA ALA A 455 -15.82 -17.87 -14.51
C ALA A 455 -14.34 -18.27 -14.54
N GLN A 456 -13.50 -17.65 -13.70
CA GLN A 456 -12.08 -18.02 -13.57
C GLN A 456 -11.84 -19.14 -12.56
N HIS A 457 -12.90 -19.81 -12.08
CA HIS A 457 -12.86 -21.03 -11.27
C HIS A 457 -12.04 -20.93 -9.97
N ARG A 458 -11.77 -19.73 -9.47
CA ARG A 458 -10.88 -19.56 -8.30
C ARG A 458 -11.49 -20.02 -6.97
N VAL A 459 -12.81 -20.23 -6.89
CA VAL A 459 -13.44 -20.92 -5.76
C VAL A 459 -13.15 -22.43 -5.80
N GLN A 460 -12.97 -23.00 -6.99
CA GLN A 460 -12.63 -24.42 -7.15
C GLN A 460 -11.27 -24.75 -6.55
N HIS A 461 -10.34 -23.78 -6.49
CA HIS A 461 -9.08 -23.95 -5.76
C HIS A 461 -9.32 -24.28 -4.28
N VAL A 462 -10.38 -23.77 -3.64
CA VAL A 462 -10.72 -24.14 -2.26
C VAL A 462 -11.15 -25.61 -2.21
N ALA A 463 -11.99 -26.05 -3.14
CA ALA A 463 -12.42 -27.44 -3.24
C ALA A 463 -11.25 -28.39 -3.51
N GLU A 464 -10.28 -28.00 -4.34
CA GLU A 464 -9.05 -28.77 -4.58
C GLU A 464 -8.26 -29.03 -3.29
N TYR A 465 -8.15 -28.03 -2.39
CA TYR A 465 -7.54 -28.25 -1.08
C TYR A 465 -8.35 -29.21 -0.22
N PHE A 466 -9.68 -29.13 -0.21
CA PHE A 466 -10.52 -30.09 0.51
C PHE A 466 -10.28 -31.53 0.02
N HIS A 467 -10.20 -31.73 -1.29
CA HIS A 467 -9.89 -33.04 -1.89
C HIS A 467 -8.47 -33.50 -1.53
N LEU A 468 -7.47 -32.61 -1.58
CA LEU A 468 -6.09 -32.92 -1.23
C LEU A 468 -5.93 -33.37 0.22
N TYR A 469 -6.65 -32.73 1.13
CA TYR A 469 -6.63 -33.07 2.56
C TYR A 469 -7.63 -34.18 2.93
N GLY A 470 -8.45 -34.65 1.99
CA GLY A 470 -9.37 -35.77 2.20
C GLY A 470 -10.60 -35.42 3.03
N PHE A 471 -11.12 -34.20 2.93
CA PHE A 471 -12.27 -33.73 3.72
C PHE A 471 -13.41 -33.18 2.87
N THR A 472 -14.62 -33.24 3.43
CA THR A 472 -15.83 -32.57 2.95
C THR A 472 -16.61 -31.98 4.12
N LEU A 473 -17.57 -31.10 3.84
CA LEU A 473 -18.42 -30.44 4.84
C LEU A 473 -19.82 -31.04 4.87
N THR A 474 -20.40 -31.04 6.06
CA THR A 474 -21.82 -31.36 6.28
C THR A 474 -22.64 -30.09 6.43
N ASP A 475 -23.96 -30.19 6.25
CA ASP A 475 -24.90 -29.07 6.44
C ASP A 475 -24.92 -28.48 7.86
N ASN A 476 -24.42 -29.24 8.84
CA ASN A 476 -24.25 -28.78 10.22
C ASN A 476 -22.91 -28.06 10.46
N GLY A 477 -22.12 -27.83 9.40
CA GLY A 477 -20.85 -27.11 9.44
C GLY A 477 -19.69 -27.92 10.02
N ARG A 478 -19.71 -29.26 9.84
CA ARG A 478 -18.67 -30.18 10.34
C ARG A 478 -17.88 -30.80 9.20
N PHE A 479 -16.58 -30.95 9.42
CA PHE A 479 -15.67 -31.70 8.57
C PHE A 479 -15.89 -33.20 8.74
N VAL A 480 -15.92 -33.93 7.63
CA VAL A 480 -15.92 -35.40 7.58
C VAL A 480 -14.93 -35.87 6.53
N ALA A 481 -14.32 -37.03 6.74
CA ALA A 481 -13.38 -37.60 5.77
C ALA A 481 -14.11 -38.04 4.49
N LEU A 482 -13.45 -37.86 3.33
CA LEU A 482 -13.92 -38.27 2.01
C LEU A 482 -13.91 -39.79 1.81
#